data_AF-A0A7X7NQH7-F1
#
_entry.id   AF-A0A7X7NQH7-F1
#
_cell.length_a   1.000
_cell.length_b   1.000
_cell.length_c   1.000
_cell.angle_alpha   90.00
_cell.angle_beta   90.00
_cell.angle_gamma   90.00
#
_symmetry.space_group_name_H-M   'P 1'
#
loop_
_entity.id
_entity.type
_entity.pdbx_description
1 polymer ?
#
loop_
_entity_poly.entity_id
_entity_poly.type
_entity_poly.pdbx_seq_one_letter_code
_entity_poly.pdbx_strand_id
1 'polypeptide(L)'
;LSVAARTFAELGAEPARREAERLLGGGLPDGLTAREAEVLRLVAAGRTNPQIAQELVLSEKTVARHLSNIFGKIGVASRTEAAAYAFAHHLT
;
A
#
# COMPACT_ATOMS: atom_id res chain seq x y z
N LEU A 1 12.31 -8.58 9.00
CA LEU A 1 11.69 -9.00 10.28
C LEU A 1 12.17 -8.09 11.40
N SER A 2 11.25 -7.53 12.19
CA SER A 2 11.56 -6.71 13.37
C SER A 2 12.41 -7.50 14.38
N VAL A 3 13.16 -6.82 15.24
CA VAL A 3 13.97 -7.47 16.30
C VAL A 3 13.13 -8.42 17.14
N ALA A 4 11.92 -7.98 17.54
CA ALA A 4 10.97 -8.80 18.27
C ALA A 4 10.55 -10.06 17.49
N ALA A 5 10.23 -9.95 16.19
CA ALA A 5 9.85 -11.11 15.38
C ALA A 5 10.99 -12.12 15.22
N ARG A 6 12.25 -11.66 15.21
CA ARG A 6 13.44 -12.51 15.14
C ARG A 6 13.66 -13.28 16.45
N THR A 7 13.52 -12.60 17.58
CA THR A 7 13.59 -13.23 18.91
C THR A 7 12.47 -14.25 19.11
N PHE A 8 11.26 -13.99 18.63
CA PHE A 8 10.16 -14.97 18.73
C PHE A 8 10.40 -16.22 17.87
N ALA A 9 11.05 -16.10 16.70
CA ALA A 9 11.42 -17.23 15.87
C ALA A 9 12.51 -18.09 16.54
N GLU A 10 13.53 -17.46 17.15
CA GLU A 10 14.60 -18.16 17.88
C GLU A 10 14.09 -18.95 19.10
N LEU A 11 12.98 -18.48 19.71
CA LEU A 11 12.35 -19.14 20.85
C LEU A 11 11.30 -20.21 20.45
N GLY A 12 11.08 -20.45 19.15
CA GLY A 12 10.06 -21.38 18.66
C GLY A 12 8.60 -20.93 18.93
N ALA A 13 8.41 -19.66 19.30
CA ALA A 13 7.11 -19.10 19.67
C ALA A 13 6.34 -18.62 18.43
N GLU A 14 6.06 -19.53 17.49
CA GLU A 14 5.35 -19.23 16.24
C GLU A 14 4.00 -18.51 16.42
N PRO A 15 3.17 -18.83 17.45
CA PRO A 15 1.97 -18.05 17.72
C PRO A 15 2.27 -16.59 18.07
N ALA A 16 3.29 -16.34 18.90
CA ALA A 16 3.69 -14.98 19.30
C ALA A 16 4.36 -14.22 18.16
N ARG A 17 5.10 -14.90 17.26
CA ARG A 17 5.63 -14.30 16.03
C ARG A 17 4.50 -13.83 15.11
N ARG A 18 3.51 -14.69 14.86
CA ARG A 18 2.35 -14.33 14.02
C ARG A 18 1.55 -13.19 14.62
N GLU A 19 1.36 -13.19 15.94
CA GLU A 19 0.65 -12.08 16.59
C GLU A 19 1.48 -10.80 16.59
N ALA A 20 2.81 -10.87 16.80
CA ALA A 20 3.69 -9.72 16.65
C ALA A 20 3.72 -9.20 15.22
N GLU A 21 3.75 -10.07 14.21
CA GLU A 21 3.64 -9.71 12.79
C GLU A 21 2.27 -9.10 12.47
N ARG A 22 1.19 -9.55 13.12
CA ARG A 22 -0.15 -8.96 12.94
C ARG A 22 -0.26 -7.59 13.61
N LEU A 23 0.29 -7.45 14.81
CA LEU A 23 0.27 -6.21 15.59
C LEU A 23 1.24 -5.15 15.03
N LEU A 24 2.40 -5.58 14.54
CA LEU A 24 3.40 -4.71 13.89
C LEU A 24 3.12 -4.53 12.39
N GLY A 25 2.40 -5.46 11.77
CA GLY A 25 2.02 -5.46 10.36
C GLY A 25 0.72 -4.72 10.06
N GLY A 26 0.24 -3.91 11.00
CA GLY A 26 -0.92 -3.02 10.79
C GLY A 26 -0.66 -1.82 9.88
N GLY A 27 0.45 -1.82 9.12
CA GLY A 27 0.80 -0.77 8.18
C GLY A 27 0.62 -1.24 6.74
N LEU A 28 0.20 -0.34 5.86
CA LEU A 28 0.18 -0.65 4.43
C LEU A 28 1.62 -0.81 3.89
N PRO A 29 1.81 -1.62 2.83
CA PRO A 29 3.10 -1.80 2.18
C PRO A 29 3.82 -0.47 1.87
N ASP A 30 5.15 -0.48 1.99
CA ASP A 30 6.04 0.65 1.65
C ASP A 30 5.66 2.02 2.27
N GLY A 31 5.01 1.99 3.44
CA GLY A 31 4.61 3.20 4.16
C GLY A 31 3.50 3.99 3.46
N LEU A 32 2.69 3.31 2.64
CA LEU A 32 1.47 3.90 2.08
C LEU A 32 0.53 4.34 3.20
N THR A 33 -0.08 5.50 3.03
CA THR A 33 -1.19 5.93 3.87
C THR A 33 -2.49 5.25 3.43
N ALA A 34 -3.49 5.24 4.30
CA ALA A 34 -4.82 4.71 3.97
C ALA A 34 -5.40 5.34 2.68
N ARG A 35 -5.24 6.66 2.51
CA ARG A 35 -5.73 7.37 1.32
C ARG A 35 -4.94 7.02 0.07
N GLU A 36 -3.63 6.84 0.17
CA GLU A 36 -2.80 6.43 -0.97
C GLU A 36 -3.13 5.01 -1.43
N ALA A 37 -3.39 4.08 -0.50
CA ALA A 37 -3.86 2.75 -0.85
C ALA A 37 -5.24 2.75 -1.51
N GLU A 38 -6.16 3.63 -1.07
CA GLU A 38 -7.45 3.81 -1.73
C GLU A 38 -7.30 4.31 -3.18
N VAL A 39 -6.46 5.33 -3.41
CA VAL A 39 -6.14 5.81 -4.76
C VAL A 39 -5.52 4.68 -5.60
N LEU A 40 -4.60 3.90 -5.03
CA LEU A 40 -3.92 2.80 -5.71
C LEU A 40 -4.89 1.67 -6.11
N ARG A 41 -5.87 1.33 -5.26
CA ARG A 41 -6.95 0.37 -5.61
C ARG A 41 -7.73 0.83 -6.84
N LEU A 42 -8.10 2.11 -6.88
CA LEU A 42 -8.83 2.66 -8.03
C LEU A 42 -7.99 2.69 -9.30
N VAL A 43 -6.67 2.92 -9.18
CA VAL A 43 -5.73 2.76 -10.31
C VAL A 43 -5.74 1.32 -10.81
N ALA A 44 -5.68 0.34 -9.91
CA ALA A 44 -5.71 -1.08 -10.26
C ALA A 44 -7.06 -1.49 -10.91
N ALA A 45 -8.15 -0.85 -10.50
CA ALA A 45 -9.47 -0.97 -11.13
C ALA A 45 -9.60 -0.24 -12.49
N GLY A 46 -8.51 0.35 -13.01
CA GLY A 46 -8.48 1.00 -14.32
C GLY A 46 -9.12 2.39 -14.36
N ARG A 47 -9.41 3.01 -13.21
CA ARG A 47 -9.96 4.37 -13.16
C ARG A 47 -8.95 5.39 -13.69
N THR A 48 -9.41 6.50 -14.25
CA THR A 48 -8.57 7.66 -14.63
C THR A 48 -8.50 8.68 -13.49
N ASN A 49 -7.59 9.66 -13.55
CA ASN A 49 -7.50 10.70 -12.52
C ASN A 49 -8.82 11.49 -12.33
N PRO A 50 -9.55 11.90 -13.39
CA PRO A 50 -10.89 12.49 -13.24
C PRO A 50 -11.88 11.58 -12.52
N GLN A 51 -11.91 10.29 -12.84
CA GLN A 51 -12.82 9.33 -12.19
C GLN A 51 -12.49 9.14 -10.72
N ILE A 52 -11.20 9.00 -10.37
CA ILE A 52 -10.73 8.91 -8.98
C ILE A 52 -11.07 10.19 -8.22
N ALA A 53 -10.88 11.36 -8.85
CA ALA A 53 -11.21 12.65 -8.27
C ALA A 53 -12.70 12.75 -7.93
N GLN A 54 -13.57 12.30 -8.85
CA GLN A 54 -15.00 12.25 -8.62
C GLN A 54 -15.39 11.29 -7.50
N GLU A 55 -14.83 10.07 -7.50
CA GLU A 55 -15.15 9.02 -6.53
C GLU A 55 -14.70 9.38 -5.11
N LEU A 56 -13.53 10.02 -4.98
CA LEU A 56 -12.96 10.41 -3.68
C LEU A 56 -13.28 11.84 -3.26
N VAL A 57 -14.07 12.59 -4.05
CA VAL A 57 -14.40 14.01 -3.83
C VAL A 57 -13.14 14.87 -3.67
N LEU A 58 -12.23 14.76 -4.64
CA LEU A 58 -10.95 15.47 -4.72
C LEU A 58 -10.84 16.26 -6.02
N SER A 59 -9.83 17.12 -6.11
CA SER A 59 -9.40 17.67 -7.41
C SER A 59 -8.50 16.68 -8.15
N GLU A 60 -8.50 16.72 -9.48
CA GLU A 60 -7.56 15.93 -10.31
C GLU A 60 -6.10 16.21 -9.96
N LYS A 61 -5.78 17.47 -9.61
CA LYS A 61 -4.44 17.87 -9.14
C LYS A 61 -4.05 17.16 -7.84
N THR A 62 -5.00 16.99 -6.93
CA THR A 62 -4.78 16.25 -5.68
C THR A 62 -4.52 14.77 -5.96
N VAL A 63 -5.28 14.16 -6.88
CA VAL A 63 -5.06 12.77 -7.30
C VAL A 63 -3.68 12.61 -7.94
N ALA A 64 -3.28 13.53 -8.83
CA ALA A 64 -1.95 13.52 -9.45
C ALA A 64 -0.83 13.58 -8.39
N ARG A 65 -0.98 14.44 -7.37
CA ARG A 65 -0.04 14.52 -6.24
C ARG A 65 0.04 13.21 -5.45
N HIS A 66 -1.11 12.57 -5.17
CA HIS A 66 -1.12 11.25 -4.54
C HIS A 66 -0.38 10.22 -5.38
N LEU A 67 -0.58 10.18 -6.70
CA LEU A 67 0.11 9.25 -7.59
C LEU A 67 1.63 9.46 -7.61
N SER A 68 2.10 10.71 -7.66
CA SER A 68 3.55 10.99 -7.55
C SER A 68 4.14 10.47 -6.25
N ASN A 69 3.44 10.66 -5.12
CA ASN A 69 3.89 10.14 -3.83
C ASN A 69 3.87 8.60 -3.79
N ILE A 70 2.80 7.99 -4.30
CA ILE A 70 2.67 6.53 -4.38
C ILE A 70 3.83 5.95 -5.18
N PHE A 71 4.09 6.47 -6.38
CA PHE A 71 5.16 6.00 -7.26
C PHE A 71 6.52 6.08 -6.58
N GLY A 72 6.80 7.18 -5.88
CA GLY A 72 8.02 7.33 -5.08
C GLY A 72 8.12 6.32 -3.92
N LYS A 73 7.00 6.00 -3.25
CA LYS A 73 6.97 5.04 -2.14
C LYS A 73 7.19 3.60 -2.60
N ILE A 74 6.50 3.18 -3.65
CA ILE A 74 6.53 1.79 -4.13
C ILE A 74 7.62 1.54 -5.19
N GLY A 75 8.41 2.57 -5.54
CA GLY A 75 9.57 2.45 -6.41
C GLY A 75 9.24 2.17 -7.88
N VAL A 76 8.11 2.66 -8.39
CA VAL A 76 7.68 2.45 -9.78
C VAL A 76 7.67 3.75 -10.58
N ALA A 77 7.75 3.65 -11.90
CA ALA A 77 7.79 4.80 -12.81
C ALA A 77 6.50 5.00 -13.60
N SER A 78 5.60 4.00 -13.62
CA SER A 78 4.39 4.06 -14.45
C SER A 78 3.11 3.64 -13.73
N ARG A 79 1.97 4.09 -14.27
CA ARG A 79 0.64 3.70 -13.80
C ARG A 79 0.41 2.20 -13.92
N THR A 80 0.91 1.58 -14.99
CA THR A 80 0.79 0.14 -15.21
C THR A 80 1.59 -0.65 -14.19
N GLU A 81 2.82 -0.22 -13.88
CA GLU A 81 3.62 -0.81 -12.81
C GLU A 81 2.95 -0.65 -11.44
N ALA A 82 2.35 0.52 -11.16
CA ALA A 82 1.60 0.74 -9.93
C ALA A 82 0.37 -0.19 -9.82
N ALA A 83 -0.36 -0.40 -10.91
CA ALA A 83 -1.46 -1.36 -10.95
C ALA A 83 -0.96 -2.80 -10.69
N ALA A 84 0.14 -3.21 -11.34
CA ALA A 84 0.75 -4.52 -11.12
C ALA A 84 1.20 -4.73 -9.66
N TYR A 85 1.80 -3.71 -9.06
CA TYR A 85 2.16 -3.69 -7.64
C TYR A 85 0.92 -3.92 -6.75
N ALA A 86 -0.18 -3.22 -7.05
CA ALA A 86 -1.41 -3.35 -6.27
C ALA A 86 -1.93 -4.80 -6.25
N PHE A 87 -1.91 -5.49 -7.40
CA PHE A 87 -2.26 -6.91 -7.48
C PHE A 87 -1.30 -7.80 -6.68
N ALA A 88 0.02 -7.57 -6.80
CA ALA A 88 1.04 -8.36 -6.11
C ALA A 88 0.96 -8.24 -4.58
N HIS A 89 0.46 -7.10 -4.08
CA HIS A 89 0.32 -6.81 -2.65
C HIS A 89 -1.11 -6.92 -2.13
N HIS A 90 -2.04 -7.49 -2.91
CA HIS A 90 -3.45 -7.66 -2.56
C HIS A 90 -4.17 -6.35 -2.17
N LEU A 91 -3.80 -5.26 -2.86
CA LEU A 91 -4.38 -3.92 -2.73
C LEU A 91 -5.33 -3.62 -3.90
N THR A 92 -6.30 -4.49 -4.15
CA THR A 92 -7.28 -4.38 -5.24
C THR A 92 -8.69 -4.37 -4.71
#